data_AF-A0A954MQE8-F1
#
_entry.id   AF-A0A954MQE8-F1
#
_cell.length_a   1.000
_cell.length_b   1.000
_cell.length_c   1.000
_cell.angle_alpha   90.00
_cell.angle_beta   90.00
_cell.angle_gamma   90.00
#
_symmetry.space_group_name_H-M   'P 1'
#
loop_
_entity.id
_entity.type
_entity.pdbx_description
1 polymer ?
#
loop_
_entity_poly.entity_id
_entity_poly.type
_entity_poly.pdbx_seq_one_letter_code
_entity_poly.pdbx_strand_id
1 'polypeptide(L)'
;MIADTTGCACSAAGWCARHRLRKPSHWHQLCRTRSDYVALWDQGCGPGQSIRPVDQRCTHRGNVLRTVECRTCGSLRVKLKVFACGIHQECTLAPAAGAIACCRSCPDRQTTRLNWAVGVTTAPRQDPTLSTCVQSLITAGWQPTVFAEPGTNLSGLPSQARAIVRPQKLGCWHNWLQMCRDLLEQHPRAEAILTVQDDTLFHRQALQFLDQDLWPGDPERIGFVSLYTPQHYSHQVDLLNAQGEQVYRGGSWYHARNKVQRNPGWRFIMGPPKPPGCQQVVTRSLWGACAMVFPRQSLQKIVEHPIARHWTGASPNPDRPPEEVRNSDTAIGKIVRALKLQQWWYVPSLTEHIAEYSTLNHGGNSGRRHAPSFDAECDLFEVFQTTTEVTS
;
A
#
# COMPACT_ATOMS: atom_id res chain seq x y z
N MET A 1 16.82 -2.28 -44.75
CA MET A 1 17.28 -2.70 -43.41
C MET A 1 17.62 -1.45 -42.63
N ILE A 2 17.01 -1.22 -41.47
CA ILE A 2 17.35 -0.05 -40.63
C ILE A 2 18.61 -0.41 -39.85
N ALA A 3 19.67 0.39 -40.00
CA ALA A 3 20.92 0.19 -39.29
C ALA A 3 20.69 0.32 -37.78
N ASP A 4 21.23 -0.64 -37.01
CA ASP A 4 21.18 -0.60 -35.56
C ASP A 4 22.18 0.46 -35.07
N THR A 5 21.66 1.58 -34.55
CA THR A 5 22.51 2.73 -34.20
C THR A 5 22.66 2.92 -32.70
N THR A 6 21.94 2.15 -31.89
CA THR A 6 21.85 2.38 -30.44
C THR A 6 22.59 1.34 -29.59
N GLY A 7 23.05 0.24 -30.22
CA GLY A 7 23.76 -0.84 -29.52
C GLY A 7 22.87 -1.63 -28.56
N CYS A 8 21.55 -1.59 -28.72
CA CYS A 8 20.63 -2.38 -27.90
C CYS A 8 20.38 -3.76 -28.54
N ALA A 9 20.65 -4.85 -27.80
CA ALA A 9 20.60 -6.22 -28.30
C ALA A 9 19.18 -6.80 -28.55
N CYS A 10 18.12 -5.98 -28.57
CA CYS A 10 16.76 -6.49 -28.79
C CYS A 10 16.50 -6.73 -30.28
N SER A 11 16.42 -8.00 -30.69
CA SER A 11 16.22 -8.41 -32.08
C SER A 11 14.79 -8.22 -32.60
N ALA A 12 13.79 -8.31 -31.71
CA ALA A 12 12.37 -8.16 -32.04
C ALA A 12 11.59 -7.43 -30.94
N ALA A 13 10.35 -7.03 -31.26
CA ALA A 13 9.37 -6.58 -30.27
C ALA A 13 9.13 -7.69 -29.22
N GLY A 14 8.94 -7.30 -27.97
CA GLY A 14 8.90 -8.23 -26.83
C GLY A 14 9.83 -7.80 -25.71
N TRP A 15 10.43 -8.74 -24.99
CA TRP A 15 11.28 -8.44 -23.85
C TRP A 15 12.62 -7.81 -24.27
N CYS A 16 12.96 -6.66 -23.68
CA CYS A 16 14.23 -5.99 -23.85
C CYS A 16 15.12 -6.21 -22.62
N ALA A 17 16.14 -7.06 -22.73
CA ALA A 17 17.02 -7.41 -21.61
C ALA A 17 17.79 -6.20 -21.03
N ARG A 18 18.23 -5.26 -21.87
CA ARG A 18 18.95 -4.04 -21.45
C ARG A 18 18.12 -3.19 -20.51
N HIS A 19 16.88 -2.92 -20.91
CA HIS A 19 16.00 -1.97 -20.21
C HIS A 19 15.01 -2.67 -19.26
N ARG A 20 14.99 -4.01 -19.24
CA ARG A 20 14.15 -4.88 -18.41
C ARG A 20 12.64 -4.57 -18.52
N LEU A 21 12.16 -4.36 -19.75
CA LEU A 21 10.73 -4.22 -20.01
C LEU A 21 10.31 -4.87 -21.33
N ARG A 22 9.01 -5.13 -21.45
CA ARG A 22 8.39 -5.57 -22.70
C ARG A 22 8.09 -4.35 -23.58
N LYS A 23 8.66 -4.32 -24.79
CA LYS A 23 8.49 -3.26 -25.77
C LYS A 23 7.53 -3.71 -26.89
N PRO A 24 6.37 -3.06 -27.09
CA PRO A 24 5.57 -3.25 -28.29
C PRO A 24 6.37 -2.80 -29.53
N SER A 25 5.90 -3.16 -30.72
CA SER A 25 6.62 -2.94 -31.99
C SER A 25 7.12 -1.51 -32.17
N HIS A 26 6.31 -0.51 -31.78
CA HIS A 26 6.72 0.90 -31.84
C HIS A 26 7.90 1.23 -30.91
N TRP A 27 7.90 0.76 -29.66
CA TRP A 27 9.00 1.01 -28.72
C TRP A 27 10.26 0.24 -29.09
N HIS A 28 10.12 -0.96 -29.67
CA HIS A 28 11.24 -1.70 -30.22
C HIS A 28 11.92 -0.92 -31.35
N GLN A 29 11.14 -0.35 -32.27
CA GLN A 29 11.66 0.51 -33.34
C GLN A 29 12.43 1.70 -32.76
N LEU A 30 11.83 2.46 -31.83
CA LEU A 30 12.52 3.56 -31.15
C LEU A 30 13.81 3.10 -30.46
N CYS A 31 13.79 1.93 -29.82
CA CYS A 31 14.96 1.38 -29.14
C CYS A 31 16.13 1.09 -30.10
N ARG A 32 15.88 0.80 -31.38
CA ARG A 32 16.91 0.51 -32.38
C ARG A 32 17.38 1.72 -33.18
N THR A 33 16.53 2.75 -33.27
CA THR A 33 16.73 3.86 -34.21
C THR A 33 16.92 5.22 -33.55
N ARG A 34 16.63 5.35 -32.25
CA ARG A 34 16.60 6.63 -31.54
C ARG A 34 17.44 6.56 -30.28
N SER A 35 18.67 7.08 -30.37
CA SER A 35 19.63 7.12 -29.25
C SER A 35 19.12 7.98 -28.08
N ASP A 36 18.35 9.03 -28.35
CA ASP A 36 17.70 9.87 -27.33
C ASP A 36 16.67 9.07 -26.50
N TYR A 37 15.85 8.24 -27.15
CA TYR A 37 14.94 7.34 -26.45
C TYR A 37 15.67 6.24 -25.68
N VAL A 38 16.78 5.72 -26.21
CA VAL A 38 17.62 4.76 -25.48
C VAL A 38 18.25 5.39 -24.25
N ALA A 39 18.77 6.62 -24.34
CA ALA A 39 19.25 7.35 -23.19
C ALA A 39 18.14 7.58 -22.14
N LEU A 40 16.92 7.92 -22.58
CA LEU A 40 15.76 7.98 -21.67
C LEU A 40 15.50 6.62 -21.01
N TRP A 41 15.55 5.51 -21.75
CA TRP A 41 15.33 4.19 -21.18
C TRP A 41 16.47 3.73 -20.24
N ASP A 42 17.71 4.07 -20.54
CA ASP A 42 18.86 3.79 -19.67
C ASP A 42 18.75 4.58 -18.34
N GLN A 43 18.15 5.77 -18.39
CA GLN A 43 17.84 6.60 -17.21
C GLN A 43 16.53 6.19 -16.50
N GLY A 44 15.84 5.15 -16.97
CA GLY A 44 14.56 4.72 -16.40
C GLY A 44 13.35 5.57 -16.81
N CYS A 45 13.54 6.58 -17.67
CA CYS A 45 12.55 7.58 -18.04
C CYS A 45 11.89 7.34 -19.41
N GLY A 46 12.20 6.23 -20.08
CA GLY A 46 11.66 5.94 -21.41
C GLY A 46 10.22 5.40 -21.38
N PRO A 47 9.48 5.42 -22.51
CA PRO A 47 8.12 4.90 -22.59
C PRO A 47 7.98 3.48 -22.00
N GLY A 48 7.01 3.26 -21.12
CA GLY A 48 6.79 1.98 -20.44
C GLY A 48 7.78 1.64 -19.32
N GLN A 49 8.78 2.49 -19.07
CA GLN A 49 9.38 2.57 -17.76
C GLN A 49 8.61 3.64 -17.00
N SER A 50 7.66 3.20 -16.17
CA SER A 50 6.86 4.12 -15.37
C SER A 50 7.65 4.83 -14.27
N ILE A 51 8.99 4.69 -14.27
CA ILE A 51 9.87 5.58 -13.52
C ILE A 51 10.01 6.89 -14.32
N ARG A 52 8.88 7.60 -14.56
CA ARG A 52 8.97 9.06 -14.66
C ARG A 52 9.84 9.50 -13.48
N PRO A 53 10.81 10.42 -13.64
CA PRO A 53 11.57 10.96 -12.52
C PRO A 53 10.54 11.23 -11.45
N VAL A 54 10.62 10.46 -10.36
CA VAL A 54 9.51 10.29 -9.40
C VAL A 54 8.91 11.66 -9.21
N ASP A 55 7.58 11.81 -9.28
CA ASP A 55 6.95 13.11 -9.04
C ASP A 55 7.07 13.39 -7.53
N GLN A 56 8.32 13.51 -7.09
CA GLN A 56 8.78 13.54 -5.72
C GLN A 56 8.01 14.68 -5.08
N ARG A 57 7.56 14.43 -3.86
CA ARG A 57 6.74 15.37 -3.14
C ARG A 57 7.48 16.69 -3.06
N CYS A 58 6.84 17.75 -3.54
CA CYS A 58 7.43 19.08 -3.38
C CYS A 58 7.46 19.41 -1.88
N THR A 59 8.58 19.88 -1.35
CA THR A 59 8.74 20.27 0.08
C THR A 59 7.76 21.39 0.45
N HIS A 60 7.40 22.23 -0.53
CA HIS A 60 6.40 23.28 -0.37
C HIS A 60 4.96 22.77 -0.46
N ARG A 61 4.72 21.49 -0.80
CA ARG A 61 3.38 20.89 -0.95
C ARG A 61 2.88 20.29 0.37
N GLY A 62 1.95 21.01 0.99
CA GLY A 62 1.20 20.61 2.18
C GLY A 62 -0.01 19.72 1.88
N ASN A 63 -0.99 19.77 2.78
CA ASN A 63 -2.18 18.91 2.74
C ASN A 63 -3.09 19.22 1.53
N VAL A 64 -3.91 18.24 1.14
CA VAL A 64 -4.98 18.44 0.17
C VAL A 64 -6.02 19.37 0.78
N LEU A 65 -6.32 20.47 0.09
CA LEU A 65 -7.33 21.46 0.49
C LEU A 65 -8.70 21.13 -0.10
N ARG A 66 -8.72 20.79 -1.40
CA ARG A 66 -9.94 20.57 -2.18
C ARG A 66 -9.62 19.81 -3.47
N THR A 67 -10.64 19.48 -4.24
CA THR A 67 -10.51 18.98 -5.62
C THR A 67 -11.10 19.99 -6.61
N VAL A 68 -10.54 20.05 -7.82
CA VAL A 68 -11.01 20.91 -8.93
C VAL A 68 -11.08 20.10 -10.22
N GLU A 69 -11.94 20.49 -11.15
CA GLU A 69 -12.00 19.86 -12.47
C GLU A 69 -10.91 20.44 -13.40
N CYS A 70 -10.18 19.55 -14.09
CA CYS A 70 -9.20 19.89 -15.13
C CYS A 70 -9.93 20.41 -16.37
N ARG A 71 -9.86 21.72 -16.67
CA ARG A 71 -10.48 22.25 -17.91
C ARG A 71 -9.68 21.92 -19.17
N THR A 72 -8.38 21.61 -19.05
CA THR A 72 -7.50 21.22 -20.16
C THR A 72 -7.84 19.83 -20.69
N CYS A 73 -8.42 18.98 -19.84
CA CYS A 73 -8.77 17.60 -20.13
C CYS A 73 -10.11 17.47 -20.89
N GLY A 74 -10.71 18.59 -21.33
CA GLY A 74 -11.93 18.63 -22.13
C GLY A 74 -13.13 17.99 -21.44
N SER A 75 -13.84 17.11 -22.14
CA SER A 75 -15.05 16.42 -21.68
C SER A 75 -14.82 15.39 -20.57
N LEU A 76 -13.57 15.05 -20.26
CA LEU A 76 -13.22 13.96 -19.34
C LEU A 76 -13.43 14.31 -17.84
N ARG A 77 -13.74 15.57 -17.51
CA ARG A 77 -14.03 16.04 -16.14
C ARG A 77 -13.07 15.51 -15.05
N VAL A 78 -11.79 15.38 -15.39
CA VAL A 78 -10.77 14.82 -14.49
C VAL A 78 -10.65 15.68 -13.23
N LYS A 79 -10.77 15.07 -12.04
CA LYS A 79 -10.65 15.77 -10.75
C LYS A 79 -9.19 15.80 -10.28
N LEU A 80 -8.63 17.00 -10.18
CA LEU A 80 -7.30 17.27 -9.66
C LEU A 80 -7.35 17.62 -8.17
N LYS A 81 -6.45 17.05 -7.37
CA LYS A 81 -6.21 17.47 -5.98
C LYS A 81 -5.51 18.83 -5.97
N VAL A 82 -6.06 19.80 -5.22
CA VAL A 82 -5.42 21.08 -4.90
C VAL A 82 -4.78 20.95 -3.53
N PHE A 83 -3.51 21.30 -3.44
CA PHE A 83 -2.71 21.21 -2.22
C PHE A 83 -2.40 22.61 -1.70
N ALA A 84 -2.28 22.74 -0.39
CA ALA A 84 -1.67 23.92 0.22
C ALA A 84 -0.21 24.02 -0.25
N CYS A 85 0.18 25.17 -0.80
CA CYS A 85 1.54 25.42 -1.27
C CYS A 85 2.18 26.54 -0.45
N GLY A 86 3.34 26.28 0.15
CA GLY A 86 4.07 27.30 0.92
C GLY A 86 4.56 28.50 0.09
N ILE A 87 4.65 28.36 -1.23
CA ILE A 87 5.09 29.42 -2.15
C ILE A 87 3.91 30.08 -2.86
N HIS A 88 3.02 29.27 -3.45
CA HIS A 88 1.93 29.76 -4.30
C HIS A 88 0.56 29.78 -3.61
N GLN A 89 0.50 29.49 -2.31
CA GLN A 89 -0.72 29.28 -1.50
C GLN A 89 -1.51 28.01 -1.91
N GLU A 90 -1.73 27.80 -3.21
CA GLU A 90 -2.34 26.60 -3.78
C GLU A 90 -1.51 26.06 -4.95
N CYS A 91 -1.41 24.72 -5.07
CA CYS A 91 -0.84 24.09 -6.27
C CYS A 91 -1.54 22.77 -6.64
N THR A 92 -1.39 22.31 -7.88
CA THR A 92 -1.86 21.00 -8.39
C THR A 92 -0.72 20.18 -9.00
N LEU A 93 -0.90 18.87 -9.15
CA LEU A 93 0.10 17.98 -9.78
C LEU A 93 0.08 17.99 -11.31
N ALA A 94 -1.02 18.44 -11.90
CA ALA A 94 -1.17 18.64 -13.33
C ALA A 94 -1.61 20.09 -13.57
N PRO A 95 -1.38 20.65 -14.77
CA PRO A 95 -1.90 21.95 -15.12
C PRO A 95 -3.42 21.99 -14.90
N ALA A 96 -3.85 22.75 -13.90
CA ALA A 96 -5.25 23.10 -13.73
C ALA A 96 -5.50 24.37 -14.52
N ALA A 97 -6.69 24.51 -15.08
CA ALA A 97 -7.04 25.77 -15.73
C ALA A 97 -7.39 26.82 -14.67
N GLY A 98 -6.88 28.04 -14.86
CA GLY A 98 -7.02 29.15 -13.92
C GLY A 98 -5.69 29.54 -13.27
N ALA A 99 -5.77 30.19 -12.11
CA ALA A 99 -4.61 30.77 -11.41
C ALA A 99 -3.88 29.80 -10.45
N ILE A 100 -4.20 28.50 -10.47
CA ILE A 100 -3.58 27.54 -9.55
C ILE A 100 -2.24 27.06 -10.14
N ALA A 101 -1.16 27.22 -9.38
CA ALA A 101 0.18 26.84 -9.83
C ALA A 101 0.28 25.33 -10.10
N CYS A 102 0.93 24.95 -11.20
CA CYS A 102 1.26 23.55 -11.47
C CYS A 102 2.58 23.20 -10.76
N CYS A 103 2.50 22.38 -9.71
CA CYS A 103 3.64 21.94 -8.92
C CYS A 103 4.71 21.25 -9.77
N ARG A 104 4.33 20.56 -10.85
CA ARG A 104 5.26 19.83 -11.71
C ARG A 104 6.17 20.76 -12.52
N SER A 105 5.66 21.92 -12.91
CA SER A 105 6.39 22.96 -13.67
C SER A 105 6.76 24.17 -12.81
N CYS A 106 6.63 24.06 -11.49
CA CYS A 106 6.99 25.14 -10.57
C CYS A 106 8.52 25.32 -10.59
N PRO A 107 9.03 26.54 -10.86
CA PRO A 107 10.47 26.80 -10.91
C PRO A 107 11.13 26.62 -9.54
N ASP A 108 10.38 26.89 -8.46
CA ASP A 108 10.82 26.74 -7.07
C ASP A 108 10.57 25.34 -6.51
N ARG A 109 10.24 24.36 -7.37
CA ARG A 109 9.91 23.01 -6.93
C ARG A 109 11.16 22.33 -6.36
N GLN A 110 11.20 22.22 -5.03
CA GLN A 110 12.16 21.38 -4.33
C GLN A 110 11.50 20.05 -3.99
N THR A 111 12.16 18.95 -4.30
CA THR A 111 11.60 17.63 -4.09
C THR A 111 12.21 16.94 -2.89
N THR A 112 11.37 16.26 -2.11
CA THR A 112 11.79 15.34 -1.06
C THR A 112 11.09 14.00 -1.24
N ARG A 113 11.77 12.93 -0.89
CA ARG A 113 11.14 11.63 -0.66
C ARG A 113 10.69 11.56 0.79
N LEU A 114 9.68 10.74 1.06
CA LEU A 114 9.34 10.42 2.44
C LEU A 114 10.51 9.67 3.07
N ASN A 115 10.82 9.98 4.32
CA ASN A 115 11.74 9.17 5.09
C ASN A 115 11.00 7.89 5.54
N TRP A 116 11.32 6.77 4.92
CA TRP A 116 10.71 5.48 5.23
C TRP A 116 11.51 4.71 6.29
N ALA A 117 10.79 4.03 7.18
CA ALA A 117 11.31 2.92 7.98
C ALA A 117 10.50 1.66 7.66
N VAL A 118 11.15 0.54 7.36
CA VAL A 118 10.48 -0.69 6.91
C VAL A 118 10.92 -1.86 7.78
N GLY A 119 9.95 -2.49 8.45
CA GLY A 119 10.18 -3.69 9.24
C GLY A 119 9.38 -4.88 8.73
N VAL A 120 10.02 -6.04 8.67
CA VAL A 120 9.40 -7.31 8.31
C VAL A 120 9.45 -8.25 9.53
N THR A 121 8.31 -8.67 10.07
CA THR A 121 8.29 -9.75 11.08
C THR A 121 8.26 -11.11 10.39
N THR A 122 9.03 -12.06 10.92
CA THR A 122 9.06 -13.45 10.41
C THR A 122 9.22 -14.43 11.56
N ALA A 123 8.78 -15.67 11.33
CA ALA A 123 8.96 -16.80 12.23
C ALA A 123 9.27 -18.06 11.42
N PRO A 124 9.81 -19.14 12.04
CA PRO A 124 10.00 -20.40 11.35
C PRO A 124 8.71 -20.89 10.66
N ARG A 125 8.81 -21.29 9.39
CA ARG A 125 7.71 -21.83 8.59
C ARG A 125 8.14 -23.10 7.89
N GLN A 126 7.17 -23.97 7.61
CA GLN A 126 7.39 -25.15 6.77
C GLN A 126 7.73 -24.75 5.33
N ASP A 127 6.98 -23.78 4.79
CA ASP A 127 7.18 -23.22 3.45
C ASP A 127 7.64 -21.75 3.58
N PRO A 128 8.96 -21.47 3.53
CA PRO A 128 9.48 -20.13 3.74
C PRO A 128 9.14 -19.17 2.60
N THR A 129 8.55 -18.03 2.94
CA THR A 129 8.20 -16.96 1.98
C THR A 129 9.07 -15.71 2.13
N LEU A 130 9.89 -15.67 3.19
CA LEU A 130 10.64 -14.49 3.62
C LEU A 130 11.54 -13.91 2.52
N SER A 131 12.31 -14.75 1.82
CA SER A 131 13.22 -14.29 0.75
C SER A 131 12.44 -13.59 -0.36
N THR A 132 11.34 -14.18 -0.82
CA THR A 132 10.45 -13.60 -1.83
C THR A 132 9.87 -12.27 -1.38
N CYS A 133 9.35 -12.19 -0.14
CA CYS A 133 8.80 -10.96 0.43
C CYS A 133 9.85 -9.83 0.45
N VAL A 134 11.02 -10.10 1.03
CA VAL A 134 12.12 -9.13 1.15
C VAL A 134 12.65 -8.70 -0.22
N GLN A 135 12.80 -9.64 -1.15
CA GLN A 135 13.22 -9.32 -2.51
C GLN A 135 12.22 -8.41 -3.21
N SER A 136 10.91 -8.62 -3.04
CA SER A 136 9.89 -7.76 -3.65
C SER A 136 9.89 -6.33 -3.08
N LEU A 137 10.14 -6.18 -1.77
CA LEU A 137 10.33 -4.87 -1.14
C LEU A 137 11.55 -4.13 -1.71
N ILE A 138 12.68 -4.83 -1.86
CA ILE A 138 13.91 -4.27 -2.43
C ILE A 138 13.70 -3.89 -3.90
N THR A 139 13.03 -4.75 -4.67
CA THR A 139 12.66 -4.47 -6.06
C THR A 139 11.76 -3.24 -6.16
N ALA A 140 10.85 -3.05 -5.21
CA ALA A 140 10.02 -1.85 -5.11
C ALA A 140 10.79 -0.61 -4.65
N GLY A 141 12.02 -0.74 -4.15
CA GLY A 141 12.91 0.35 -3.78
C GLY A 141 13.05 0.62 -2.27
N TRP A 142 12.49 -0.23 -1.41
CA TRP A 142 12.66 -0.13 0.04
C TRP A 142 13.93 -0.82 0.55
N GLN A 143 14.38 -0.42 1.75
CA GLN A 143 15.47 -1.06 2.49
C GLN A 143 14.91 -1.69 3.78
N PRO A 144 14.47 -2.95 3.76
CA PRO A 144 13.82 -3.57 4.91
C PRO A 144 14.80 -4.04 5.99
N THR A 145 14.37 -3.95 7.25
CA THR A 145 14.95 -4.68 8.37
C THR A 145 14.04 -5.84 8.77
N VAL A 146 14.59 -7.05 8.80
CA VAL A 146 13.89 -8.29 9.18
C VAL A 146 14.03 -8.51 10.68
N PHE A 147 12.91 -8.72 11.37
CA PHE A 147 12.82 -9.02 12.80
C PHE A 147 12.34 -10.45 12.99
N ALA A 148 13.31 -11.35 13.14
CA ALA A 148 13.11 -12.79 13.05
C ALA A 148 12.99 -13.44 14.43
N GLU A 149 11.98 -14.30 14.60
CA GLU A 149 11.94 -15.23 15.74
C GLU A 149 13.11 -16.22 15.69
N PRO A 150 13.54 -16.80 16.83
CA PRO A 150 14.56 -17.83 16.86
C PRO A 150 14.25 -19.00 15.92
N GLY A 151 15.30 -19.51 15.26
CA GLY A 151 15.19 -20.65 14.33
C GLY A 151 14.67 -20.30 12.93
N THR A 152 14.38 -19.02 12.63
CA THR A 152 14.00 -18.61 11.28
C THR A 152 15.17 -18.84 10.30
N ASN A 153 14.90 -19.45 9.15
CA ASN A 153 15.92 -19.61 8.10
C ASN A 153 16.16 -18.27 7.37
N LEU A 154 17.37 -17.73 7.52
CA LEU A 154 17.79 -16.45 6.91
C LEU A 154 18.76 -16.61 5.73
N SER A 155 19.12 -17.85 5.35
CA SER A 155 20.17 -18.13 4.35
C SER A 155 19.88 -17.59 2.94
N GLY A 156 18.63 -17.26 2.62
CA GLY A 156 18.20 -16.69 1.34
C GLY A 156 17.90 -15.20 1.38
N LEU A 157 18.25 -14.48 2.45
CA LEU A 157 18.01 -13.04 2.50
C LEU A 157 18.94 -12.29 1.52
N PRO A 158 18.41 -11.35 0.71
CA PRO A 158 19.24 -10.46 -0.08
C PRO A 158 20.23 -9.69 0.80
N SER A 159 21.47 -9.51 0.33
CA SER A 159 22.54 -8.83 1.06
C SER A 159 22.21 -7.40 1.51
N GLN A 160 21.26 -6.76 0.84
CA GLN A 160 20.79 -5.41 1.14
C GLN A 160 19.83 -5.37 2.35
N ALA A 161 19.28 -6.51 2.76
CA ALA A 161 18.38 -6.60 3.90
C ALA A 161 19.17 -6.78 5.19
N ARG A 162 18.85 -5.98 6.20
CA ARG A 162 19.35 -6.18 7.56
C ARG A 162 18.48 -7.20 8.27
N ALA A 163 19.05 -8.05 9.13
CA ALA A 163 18.29 -8.94 10.00
C ALA A 163 18.63 -8.72 11.47
N ILE A 164 17.62 -8.84 12.33
CA ILE A 164 17.69 -8.81 13.79
C ILE A 164 16.99 -10.07 14.27
N VAL A 165 17.74 -11.00 14.84
CA VAL A 165 17.20 -12.24 15.42
C VAL A 165 16.83 -11.98 16.87
N ARG A 166 15.60 -12.31 17.25
CA ARG A 166 15.15 -12.20 18.64
C ARG A 166 15.86 -13.24 19.50
N PRO A 167 16.24 -12.92 20.75
CA PRO A 167 16.91 -13.87 21.64
C PRO A 167 15.97 -14.99 22.12
N GLN A 168 14.66 -14.75 22.08
CA GLN A 168 13.62 -15.70 22.50
C GLN A 168 12.40 -15.56 21.60
N LYS A 169 11.52 -16.56 21.64
CA LYS A 169 10.27 -16.55 20.89
C LYS A 169 9.31 -15.53 21.50
N LEU A 170 8.91 -14.50 20.75
CA LEU A 170 7.98 -13.46 21.20
C LEU A 170 6.54 -13.69 20.71
N GLY A 171 6.37 -14.41 19.60
CA GLY A 171 5.10 -14.61 18.93
C GLY A 171 4.67 -13.41 18.08
N CYS A 172 3.58 -13.60 17.33
CA CYS A 172 3.12 -12.65 16.32
C CYS A 172 2.91 -11.23 16.86
N TRP A 173 2.19 -11.10 17.99
CA TRP A 173 1.87 -9.79 18.57
C TRP A 173 3.10 -9.09 19.15
N HIS A 174 3.86 -9.76 20.02
CA HIS A 174 4.95 -9.12 20.73
C HIS A 174 6.16 -8.87 19.84
N ASN A 175 6.44 -9.73 18.84
CA ASN A 175 7.48 -9.44 17.85
C ASN A 175 7.11 -8.23 17.00
N TRP A 176 5.85 -8.10 16.57
CA TRP A 176 5.37 -6.91 15.86
C TRP A 176 5.48 -5.65 16.73
N LEU A 177 5.06 -5.72 17.99
CA LEU A 177 5.11 -4.59 18.91
C LEU A 177 6.57 -4.15 19.19
N GLN A 178 7.48 -5.11 19.38
CA GLN A 178 8.90 -4.82 19.57
C GLN A 178 9.52 -4.25 18.30
N MET A 179 9.23 -4.82 17.13
CA MET A 179 9.66 -4.26 15.84
C MET A 179 9.23 -2.79 15.70
N CYS A 180 7.99 -2.46 16.03
CA CYS A 180 7.51 -1.08 15.91
C CYS A 180 8.30 -0.12 16.80
N ARG A 181 8.65 -0.53 18.03
CA ARG A 181 9.50 0.25 18.93
C ARG A 181 10.91 0.42 18.36
N ASP A 182 11.51 -0.67 17.88
CA ASP A 182 12.84 -0.67 17.28
C ASP A 182 12.90 0.31 16.08
N LEU A 183 11.89 0.29 15.20
CA LEU A 183 11.81 1.20 14.06
C LEU A 183 11.64 2.67 14.50
N LEU A 184 10.79 2.92 15.50
CA LEU A 184 10.58 4.27 16.03
C LEU A 184 11.87 4.85 16.63
N GLU A 185 12.64 4.03 17.33
CA GLU A 185 13.92 4.42 17.95
C GLU A 185 15.03 4.60 16.90
N GLN A 186 15.23 3.62 16.01
CA GLN A 186 16.34 3.61 15.05
C GLN A 186 16.17 4.62 13.92
N HIS A 187 14.92 5.01 13.60
CA HIS A 187 14.62 5.94 12.53
C HIS A 187 13.84 7.16 13.06
N PRO A 188 14.46 8.04 13.86
CA PRO A 188 13.76 9.16 14.50
C PRO A 188 13.16 10.16 13.50
N ARG A 189 13.67 10.18 12.27
CA ARG A 189 13.21 11.04 11.17
C ARG A 189 12.23 10.36 10.22
N ALA A 190 11.86 9.10 10.45
CA ALA A 190 10.90 8.42 9.59
C ALA A 190 9.53 9.12 9.63
N GLU A 191 8.99 9.45 8.47
CA GLU A 191 7.65 10.02 8.31
C GLU A 191 6.61 8.91 8.10
N ALA A 192 7.01 7.86 7.37
CA ALA A 192 6.19 6.70 7.05
C ALA A 192 6.87 5.43 7.57
N ILE A 193 6.15 4.65 8.37
CA ILE A 193 6.64 3.37 8.91
C ILE A 193 5.82 2.25 8.30
N LEU A 194 6.45 1.41 7.49
CA LEU A 194 5.83 0.25 6.86
C LEU A 194 6.13 -1.00 7.70
N THR A 195 5.08 -1.63 8.24
CA THR A 195 5.17 -2.91 8.93
C THR A 195 4.68 -4.03 8.02
N VAL A 196 5.43 -5.11 7.92
CA VAL A 196 5.21 -6.18 6.94
C VAL A 196 5.28 -7.56 7.58
N GLN A 197 4.46 -8.49 7.12
CA GLN A 197 4.58 -9.92 7.38
C GLN A 197 5.35 -10.60 6.23
N ASP A 198 6.14 -11.61 6.56
CA ASP A 198 7.09 -12.29 5.65
C ASP A 198 6.45 -13.07 4.49
N ASP A 199 5.13 -13.11 4.40
CA ASP A 199 4.33 -13.69 3.33
C ASP A 199 3.60 -12.67 2.47
N THR A 200 4.19 -11.49 2.31
CA THR A 200 3.64 -10.44 1.46
C THR A 200 4.48 -10.23 0.21
N LEU A 201 3.85 -10.22 -0.97
CA LEU A 201 4.44 -9.86 -2.24
C LEU A 201 4.04 -8.43 -2.62
N PHE A 202 5.00 -7.59 -2.95
CA PHE A 202 4.77 -6.18 -3.28
C PHE A 202 4.78 -5.92 -4.78
N HIS A 203 3.94 -5.00 -5.22
CA HIS A 203 4.04 -4.42 -6.55
C HIS A 203 5.37 -3.66 -6.71
N ARG A 204 6.07 -3.85 -7.84
CA ARG A 204 7.39 -3.24 -8.10
C ARG A 204 7.41 -1.71 -8.13
N GLN A 205 6.24 -1.09 -8.31
CA GLN A 205 6.06 0.38 -8.32
C GLN A 205 5.48 0.94 -7.02
N ALA A 206 5.27 0.11 -5.99
CA ALA A 206 4.52 0.50 -4.80
C ALA A 206 5.14 1.70 -4.07
N LEU A 207 6.45 1.72 -3.80
CA LEU A 207 7.10 2.88 -3.17
C LEU A 207 6.91 4.15 -3.99
N GLN A 208 7.18 4.08 -5.30
CA GLN A 208 7.08 5.23 -6.19
C GLN A 208 5.66 5.80 -6.24
N PHE A 209 4.66 4.92 -6.25
CA PHE A 209 3.25 5.29 -6.19
C PHE A 209 2.90 5.92 -4.84
N LEU A 210 3.32 5.31 -3.73
CA LEU A 210 3.04 5.79 -2.37
C LEU A 210 3.72 7.12 -2.06
N ASP A 211 4.94 7.38 -2.54
CA ASP A 211 5.59 8.69 -2.38
C ASP A 211 4.76 9.85 -2.97
N GLN A 212 3.79 9.56 -3.86
CA GLN A 212 2.93 10.54 -4.51
C GLN A 212 1.50 10.58 -3.93
N ASP A 213 0.94 9.43 -3.59
CA ASP A 213 -0.49 9.31 -3.22
C ASP A 213 -0.73 8.93 -1.74
N LEU A 214 0.31 8.68 -0.95
CA LEU A 214 0.15 8.37 0.46
C LEU A 214 -0.46 9.56 1.24
N TRP A 215 -1.22 9.22 2.28
CA TRP A 215 -2.01 10.12 3.14
C TRP A 215 -3.27 10.67 2.45
N PRO A 216 -4.33 9.85 2.30
CA PRO A 216 -5.58 10.25 1.65
C PRO A 216 -6.43 11.26 2.44
N GLY A 217 -5.97 11.73 3.60
CA GLY A 217 -6.69 12.64 4.47
C GLY A 217 -5.76 13.36 5.43
N ASP A 218 -6.35 13.90 6.51
CA ASP A 218 -5.61 14.57 7.57
C ASP A 218 -4.59 13.62 8.24
N PRO A 219 -3.27 13.87 8.11
CA PRO A 219 -2.24 13.00 8.68
C PRO A 219 -2.33 12.80 10.19
N GLU A 220 -2.95 13.72 10.94
CA GLU A 220 -3.17 13.58 12.39
C GLU A 220 -4.29 12.59 12.74
N ARG A 221 -5.18 12.34 11.78
CA ARG A 221 -6.32 11.44 11.94
C ARG A 221 -6.08 10.09 11.30
N ILE A 222 -5.01 9.89 10.54
CA ILE A 222 -4.72 8.59 9.92
C ILE A 222 -4.10 7.66 10.96
N GLY A 223 -4.75 6.53 11.22
CA GLY A 223 -4.19 5.44 12.00
C GLY A 223 -3.18 4.65 11.19
N PHE A 224 -3.63 4.13 10.04
CA PHE A 224 -2.78 3.47 9.06
C PHE A 224 -3.41 3.49 7.66
N VAL A 225 -2.57 3.21 6.67
CA VAL A 225 -2.94 2.88 5.30
C VAL A 225 -2.50 1.44 5.02
N SER A 226 -3.44 0.54 4.78
CA SER A 226 -3.17 -0.84 4.39
C SER A 226 -2.88 -0.91 2.90
N LEU A 227 -1.77 -1.56 2.56
CA LEU A 227 -1.37 -1.83 1.18
C LEU A 227 -2.02 -3.13 0.66
N TYR A 228 -2.44 -3.99 1.60
CA TYR A 228 -3.20 -5.19 1.33
C TYR A 228 -4.71 -4.95 1.50
N THR A 229 -5.50 -5.36 0.51
CA THR A 229 -6.97 -5.27 0.60
C THR A 229 -7.65 -6.62 0.34
N PRO A 230 -8.18 -7.28 1.39
CA PRO A 230 -8.93 -8.51 1.22
C PRO A 230 -10.25 -8.25 0.47
N GLN A 231 -10.77 -9.29 -0.19
CA GLN A 231 -11.97 -9.23 -1.02
C GLN A 231 -13.16 -8.54 -0.35
N HIS A 232 -13.40 -8.79 0.93
CA HIS A 232 -14.54 -8.23 1.66
C HIS A 232 -14.42 -6.73 2.01
N TYR A 233 -13.25 -6.11 1.77
CA TYR A 233 -13.06 -4.65 1.84
C TYR A 233 -13.05 -3.98 0.46
N SER A 234 -12.84 -4.76 -0.60
CA SER A 234 -12.77 -4.29 -1.99
C SER A 234 -14.12 -4.06 -2.66
N HIS A 235 -15.23 -4.51 -2.07
CA HIS A 235 -16.58 -4.37 -2.64
C HIS A 235 -17.43 -3.41 -1.80
N GLN A 236 -18.39 -2.76 -2.46
CA GLN A 236 -19.48 -2.09 -1.75
C GLN A 236 -20.40 -3.14 -1.11
N VAL A 237 -20.98 -2.81 0.03
CA VAL A 237 -21.99 -3.65 0.68
C VAL A 237 -23.22 -2.79 0.96
N ASP A 238 -24.34 -3.22 0.41
CA ASP A 238 -25.64 -2.61 0.62
C ASP A 238 -26.46 -3.48 1.58
N LEU A 239 -27.09 -2.84 2.56
CA LEU A 239 -27.95 -3.49 3.53
C LEU A 239 -29.39 -3.11 3.22
N LEU A 240 -30.24 -4.12 3.06
CA LEU A 240 -31.65 -3.98 2.76
C LEU A 240 -32.47 -4.41 3.99
N ASN A 241 -33.54 -3.68 4.29
CA ASN A 241 -34.53 -4.11 5.27
C ASN A 241 -35.44 -5.22 4.72
N ALA A 242 -36.44 -5.63 5.51
CA ALA A 242 -37.37 -6.70 5.12
C ALA A 242 -38.23 -6.35 3.88
N GLN A 243 -38.44 -5.06 3.62
CA GLN A 243 -39.18 -4.52 2.47
C GLN A 243 -38.28 -4.39 1.23
N GLY A 244 -36.98 -4.70 1.34
CA GLY A 244 -36.01 -4.55 0.26
C GLY A 244 -35.47 -3.14 0.08
N GLU A 245 -35.79 -2.21 0.99
CA GLU A 245 -35.31 -0.83 0.94
C GLU A 245 -33.88 -0.74 1.47
N GLN A 246 -33.05 0.05 0.81
CA GLN A 246 -31.67 0.26 1.23
C GLN A 246 -31.61 1.12 2.49
N VAL A 247 -31.20 0.51 3.60
CA VAL A 247 -31.09 1.18 4.91
C VAL A 247 -29.67 1.61 5.25
N TYR A 248 -28.67 1.06 4.55
CA TYR A 248 -27.28 1.42 4.78
C TYR A 248 -26.39 1.08 3.57
N ARG A 249 -25.43 1.98 3.27
CA ARG A 249 -24.45 1.86 2.17
C ARG A 249 -23.02 1.99 2.70
N GLY A 250 -22.11 1.13 2.24
CA GLY A 250 -20.66 1.39 2.37
C GLY A 250 -19.97 0.86 3.64
N GLY A 251 -20.56 -0.14 4.32
CA GLY A 251 -19.86 -0.85 5.41
C GLY A 251 -19.03 -2.03 4.91
N SER A 252 -18.28 -2.63 5.83
CA SER A 252 -17.68 -3.93 5.57
C SER A 252 -18.73 -5.04 5.58
N TRP A 253 -18.46 -6.13 4.87
CA TRP A 253 -19.29 -7.33 4.88
C TRP A 253 -19.63 -7.82 6.30
N TYR A 254 -18.65 -7.78 7.22
CA TYR A 254 -18.86 -8.21 8.60
C TYR A 254 -19.82 -7.28 9.36
N HIS A 255 -19.76 -5.98 9.10
CA HIS A 255 -20.73 -5.04 9.65
C HIS A 255 -22.14 -5.37 9.18
N ALA A 256 -22.31 -5.58 7.88
CA ALA A 256 -23.60 -5.94 7.29
C ALA A 256 -24.14 -7.27 7.83
N ARG A 257 -23.29 -8.31 7.92
CA ARG A 257 -23.67 -9.60 8.51
C ARG A 257 -24.14 -9.46 9.96
N ASN A 258 -23.42 -8.72 10.80
CA ASN A 258 -23.81 -8.51 12.19
C ASN A 258 -25.14 -7.75 12.31
N LYS A 259 -25.43 -6.84 11.37
CA LYS A 259 -26.71 -6.13 11.33
C LYS A 259 -27.84 -7.07 10.92
N VAL A 260 -27.66 -7.88 9.88
CA VAL A 260 -28.64 -8.91 9.45
C VAL A 260 -28.96 -9.87 10.60
N GLN A 261 -27.95 -10.34 11.34
CA GLN A 261 -28.16 -11.23 12.48
C GLN A 261 -29.01 -10.62 13.61
N ARG A 262 -29.02 -9.29 13.75
CA ARG A 262 -29.76 -8.57 14.80
C ARG A 262 -31.12 -8.07 14.34
N ASN A 263 -31.41 -8.09 13.04
CA ASN A 263 -32.62 -7.52 12.46
C ASN A 263 -33.25 -8.57 11.53
N PRO A 264 -34.18 -9.40 12.04
CA PRO A 264 -34.86 -10.40 11.25
C PRO A 264 -35.46 -9.81 9.96
N GLY A 265 -35.33 -10.53 8.85
CA GLY A 265 -35.80 -10.09 7.53
C GLY A 265 -34.83 -9.17 6.78
N TRP A 266 -33.82 -8.59 7.44
CA TRP A 266 -32.79 -7.84 6.73
C TRP A 266 -31.90 -8.77 5.92
N ARG A 267 -31.37 -8.27 4.80
CA ARG A 267 -30.37 -8.97 3.97
C ARG A 267 -29.30 -8.00 3.51
N PHE A 268 -28.14 -8.50 3.12
CA PHE A 268 -27.12 -7.68 2.47
C PHE A 268 -26.83 -8.20 1.06
N ILE A 269 -26.45 -7.28 0.18
CA ILE A 269 -26.03 -7.58 -1.19
C ILE A 269 -24.60 -7.09 -1.36
N MET A 270 -23.78 -7.90 -2.01
CA MET A 270 -22.45 -7.47 -2.47
C MET A 270 -22.66 -6.58 -3.69
N GLY A 271 -22.35 -5.30 -3.53
CA GLY A 271 -22.34 -4.34 -4.63
C GLY A 271 -21.12 -4.50 -5.54
N PRO A 272 -20.94 -3.59 -6.51
CA PRO A 272 -19.78 -3.62 -7.38
C PRO A 272 -18.47 -3.44 -6.59
N PRO A 273 -17.32 -3.80 -7.19
CA PRO A 273 -16.01 -3.41 -6.67
C PRO A 273 -15.96 -1.90 -6.40
N LYS A 274 -15.29 -1.51 -5.32
CA LYS A 274 -15.00 -0.11 -5.02
C LYS A 274 -14.13 0.47 -6.14
N PRO A 275 -14.26 1.78 -6.43
CA PRO A 275 -13.38 2.42 -7.39
C PRO A 275 -11.93 2.33 -6.92
N PRO A 276 -10.97 2.25 -7.84
CA PRO A 276 -9.57 2.34 -7.49
C PRO A 276 -9.25 3.61 -6.71
N GLY A 277 -8.29 3.50 -5.80
CA GLY A 277 -7.86 4.56 -4.89
C GLY A 277 -7.71 4.07 -3.45
N CYS A 278 -7.29 4.98 -2.59
CA CYS A 278 -7.22 4.74 -1.15
C CYS A 278 -8.60 4.99 -0.51
N GLN A 279 -9.27 3.92 -0.10
CA GLN A 279 -10.63 3.91 0.42
C GLN A 279 -10.63 3.85 1.96
N GLN A 280 -11.39 4.73 2.60
CA GLN A 280 -11.61 4.64 4.04
C GLN A 280 -12.50 3.42 4.33
N VAL A 281 -12.12 2.60 5.32
CA VAL A 281 -12.98 1.48 5.76
C VAL A 281 -13.22 1.57 7.26
N VAL A 282 -14.49 1.50 7.63
CA VAL A 282 -14.91 1.44 9.03
C VAL A 282 -15.21 -0.02 9.39
N THR A 283 -14.30 -0.65 10.14
CA THR A 283 -14.48 -2.05 10.58
C THR A 283 -14.17 -2.22 12.07
N ARG A 284 -14.88 -3.14 12.74
CA ARG A 284 -14.63 -3.55 14.15
C ARG A 284 -13.59 -4.63 14.30
N SER A 285 -13.35 -5.37 13.24
CA SER A 285 -12.35 -6.42 13.20
C SER A 285 -11.53 -6.16 11.96
N LEU A 286 -10.32 -5.68 12.17
CA LEU A 286 -9.32 -5.50 11.12
C LEU A 286 -8.89 -6.87 10.64
N TRP A 287 -8.83 -7.07 9.33
CA TRP A 287 -8.31 -8.28 8.68
C TRP A 287 -7.22 -7.86 7.70
N GLY A 288 -6.19 -8.70 7.55
CA GLY A 288 -5.14 -8.48 6.54
C GLY A 288 -4.07 -7.48 6.97
N ALA A 289 -3.63 -7.53 8.22
CA ALA A 289 -2.52 -6.73 8.74
C ALA A 289 -1.14 -7.19 8.22
N CYS A 290 -1.04 -7.62 6.96
CA CYS A 290 0.20 -8.13 6.37
C CYS A 290 1.10 -7.01 5.83
N ALA A 291 0.55 -5.88 5.36
CA ALA A 291 1.32 -4.70 4.99
C ALA A 291 0.58 -3.40 5.31
N MET A 292 1.07 -2.65 6.30
CA MET A 292 0.45 -1.41 6.77
C MET A 292 1.48 -0.30 6.90
N VAL A 293 1.13 0.88 6.40
CA VAL A 293 1.91 2.11 6.52
C VAL A 293 1.29 3.00 7.59
N PHE A 294 2.09 3.40 8.57
CA PHE A 294 1.68 4.25 9.67
C PHE A 294 2.37 5.62 9.60
N PRO A 295 1.66 6.73 9.84
CA PRO A 295 2.33 7.96 10.25
C PRO A 295 3.09 7.68 11.54
N ARG A 296 4.32 8.19 11.66
CA ARG A 296 5.17 7.99 12.85
C ARG A 296 4.41 8.27 14.16
N GLN A 297 3.74 9.42 14.23
CA GLN A 297 2.97 9.84 15.40
C GLN A 297 1.83 8.87 15.76
N SER A 298 1.19 8.29 14.75
CA SER A 298 0.10 7.35 14.95
C SER A 298 0.63 6.01 15.44
N LEU A 299 1.74 5.52 14.88
CA LEU A 299 2.37 4.30 15.36
C LEU A 299 2.82 4.45 16.81
N GLN A 300 3.42 5.61 17.18
CA GLN A 300 3.82 5.89 18.56
C GLN A 300 2.63 5.79 19.53
N LYS A 301 1.52 6.48 19.22
CA LYS A 301 0.29 6.39 20.03
C LYS A 301 -0.24 4.95 20.12
N ILE A 302 -0.13 4.17 19.04
CA ILE A 302 -0.58 2.78 19.00
C ILE A 302 0.26 1.88 19.91
N VAL A 303 1.59 1.97 19.82
CA VAL A 303 2.50 1.11 20.62
C VAL A 303 2.49 1.46 22.12
N GLU A 304 2.15 2.70 22.46
CA GLU A 304 2.04 3.18 23.84
C GLU A 304 0.67 2.90 24.46
N HIS A 305 -0.36 2.61 23.66
CA HIS A 305 -1.73 2.44 24.12
C HIS A 305 -1.87 1.26 25.12
N PRO A 306 -2.70 1.37 26.19
CA PRO A 306 -2.88 0.29 27.16
C PRO A 306 -3.30 -1.06 26.56
N ILE A 307 -4.22 -1.04 25.57
CA ILE A 307 -4.59 -2.27 24.85
C ILE A 307 -3.37 -2.95 24.24
N ALA A 308 -2.38 -2.21 23.73
CA ALA A 308 -1.21 -2.83 23.10
C ALA A 308 -0.37 -3.60 24.12
N ARG A 309 -0.23 -3.05 25.33
CA ARG A 309 0.55 -3.63 26.44
C ARG A 309 -0.13 -4.84 27.07
N HIS A 310 -1.46 -4.84 27.08
CA HIS A 310 -2.26 -5.86 27.77
C HIS A 310 -3.04 -6.77 26.81
N TRP A 311 -2.67 -6.80 25.53
CA TRP A 311 -3.35 -7.63 24.55
C TRP A 311 -3.05 -9.11 24.79
N THR A 312 -4.08 -9.88 25.12
CA THR A 312 -3.99 -11.34 25.31
C THR A 312 -4.65 -12.13 24.17
N GLY A 313 -5.10 -11.45 23.12
CA GLY A 313 -5.81 -12.04 21.97
C GLY A 313 -7.28 -11.62 21.87
N ALA A 314 -7.94 -11.99 20.78
CA ALA A 314 -9.33 -11.61 20.52
C ALA A 314 -10.31 -12.21 21.55
N SER A 315 -10.06 -13.46 21.95
CA SER A 315 -10.66 -14.11 23.11
C SER A 315 -9.69 -13.97 24.29
N PRO A 316 -9.99 -13.11 25.29
CA PRO A 316 -9.10 -12.87 26.41
C PRO A 316 -8.82 -14.17 27.16
N ASN A 317 -7.55 -14.48 27.34
CA ASN A 317 -7.09 -15.55 28.22
C ASN A 317 -5.82 -15.04 28.93
N PRO A 318 -5.88 -14.72 30.23
CA PRO A 318 -4.73 -14.19 30.96
C PRO A 318 -3.59 -15.22 31.10
N ASP A 319 -3.91 -16.51 31.03
CA ASP A 319 -2.94 -17.60 31.18
C ASP A 319 -2.27 -17.98 29.85
N ARG A 320 -2.66 -17.32 28.74
CA ARG A 320 -2.06 -17.59 27.43
C ARG A 320 -0.59 -17.13 27.42
N PRO A 321 0.36 -18.00 27.05
CA PRO A 321 1.75 -17.60 26.89
C PRO A 321 1.89 -16.43 25.89
N PRO A 322 2.75 -15.43 26.15
CA PRO A 322 2.92 -14.27 25.28
C PRO A 322 3.16 -14.62 23.80
N GLU A 323 3.92 -15.69 23.54
CA GLU A 323 4.26 -16.19 22.22
C GLU A 323 3.10 -16.82 21.46
N GLU A 324 2.02 -17.16 22.17
CA GLU A 324 0.79 -17.71 21.60
C GLU A 324 -0.26 -16.64 21.33
N VAL A 325 -0.02 -15.38 21.68
CA VAL A 325 -0.97 -14.29 21.45
C VAL A 325 -1.18 -14.06 19.94
N ARG A 326 -2.43 -14.22 19.51
CA ARG A 326 -2.88 -14.10 18.11
C ARG A 326 -3.68 -12.82 17.87
N ASN A 327 -4.12 -12.64 16.62
CA ASN A 327 -5.03 -11.57 16.19
C ASN A 327 -4.46 -10.16 16.39
N SER A 328 -3.20 -9.98 15.96
CA SER A 328 -2.53 -8.67 15.94
C SER A 328 -3.35 -7.61 15.19
N ASP A 329 -3.93 -8.00 14.05
CA ASP A 329 -4.88 -7.20 13.30
C ASP A 329 -6.01 -6.65 14.18
N THR A 330 -6.67 -7.52 14.94
CA THR A 330 -7.77 -7.15 15.83
C THR A 330 -7.33 -6.20 16.93
N ALA A 331 -6.13 -6.40 17.50
CA ALA A 331 -5.54 -5.49 18.48
C ALA A 331 -5.37 -4.08 17.89
N ILE A 332 -4.72 -3.98 16.73
CA ILE A 332 -4.45 -2.73 16.02
C ILE A 332 -5.78 -2.01 15.70
N GLY A 333 -6.76 -2.73 15.14
CA GLY A 333 -8.07 -2.17 14.83
C GLY A 333 -8.81 -1.64 16.07
N LYS A 334 -8.71 -2.32 17.23
CA LYS A 334 -9.27 -1.85 18.50
C LYS A 334 -8.57 -0.59 19.00
N ILE A 335 -7.23 -0.55 18.96
CA ILE A 335 -6.44 0.61 19.40
C ILE A 335 -6.72 1.83 18.52
N VAL A 336 -6.65 1.67 17.20
CA VAL A 336 -6.90 2.75 16.23
C VAL A 336 -8.30 3.35 16.43
N ARG A 337 -9.31 2.53 16.70
CA ARG A 337 -10.64 3.02 17.07
C ARG A 337 -10.64 3.78 18.39
N ALA A 338 -10.01 3.24 19.43
CA ALA A 338 -9.97 3.89 20.75
C ALA A 338 -9.35 5.28 20.65
N LEU A 339 -8.34 5.43 19.79
CA LEU A 339 -7.68 6.69 19.46
C LEU A 339 -8.47 7.57 18.47
N LYS A 340 -9.66 7.15 18.02
CA LYS A 340 -10.50 7.82 17.01
C LYS A 340 -9.77 8.10 15.69
N LEU A 341 -8.80 7.25 15.36
CA LEU A 341 -8.03 7.32 14.13
C LEU A 341 -8.74 6.57 12.98
N GLN A 342 -8.45 7.01 11.77
CA GLN A 342 -9.01 6.51 10.51
C GLN A 342 -8.18 5.34 9.97
N GLN A 343 -8.83 4.48 9.19
CA GLN A 343 -8.21 3.31 8.59
C GLN A 343 -8.49 3.35 7.09
N TRP A 344 -7.45 3.15 6.28
CA TRP A 344 -7.50 3.31 4.83
C TRP A 344 -6.91 2.10 4.12
N TRP A 345 -7.40 1.80 2.92
CA TRP A 345 -7.02 0.63 2.11
C TRP A 345 -6.91 1.00 0.65
N TYR A 346 -5.86 0.53 -0.02
CA TYR A 346 -5.79 0.65 -1.48
C TYR A 346 -6.65 -0.39 -2.18
N VAL A 347 -7.52 0.06 -3.07
CA VAL A 347 -8.25 -0.79 -4.03
C VAL A 347 -7.74 -0.40 -5.42
N PRO A 348 -7.34 -1.33 -6.31
CA PRO A 348 -6.97 -2.70 -5.98
C PRO A 348 -5.81 -2.75 -4.98
N SER A 349 -5.54 -3.95 -4.46
CA SER A 349 -4.45 -4.19 -3.51
C SER A 349 -3.09 -3.87 -4.14
N LEU A 350 -2.18 -3.23 -3.40
CA LEU A 350 -0.80 -2.99 -3.83
C LEU A 350 0.15 -4.12 -3.45
N THR A 351 -0.37 -5.09 -2.69
CA THR A 351 0.34 -6.30 -2.29
C THR A 351 -0.58 -7.52 -2.36
N GLU A 352 0.01 -8.71 -2.34
CA GLU A 352 -0.69 -9.98 -2.17
C GLU A 352 -0.10 -10.80 -1.03
N HIS A 353 -0.93 -11.59 -0.36
CA HIS A 353 -0.48 -12.56 0.63
C HIS A 353 -0.19 -13.90 -0.05
N ILE A 354 1.06 -14.33 -0.06
CA ILE A 354 1.55 -15.46 -0.88
C ILE A 354 1.68 -16.79 -0.14
N ALA A 355 1.50 -16.81 1.19
CA ALA A 355 1.55 -18.07 1.91
C ALA A 355 0.28 -18.90 1.72
N GLU A 356 0.49 -20.17 1.43
CA GLU A 356 -0.57 -21.17 1.43
C GLU A 356 -1.05 -21.46 2.86
N TYR A 357 -0.10 -21.58 3.80
CA TYR A 357 -0.35 -21.93 5.20
C TYR A 357 0.02 -20.81 6.17
N SER A 358 -0.83 -20.59 7.17
CA SER A 358 -0.53 -19.66 8.27
C SER A 358 0.34 -20.33 9.33
N THR A 359 1.38 -19.64 9.80
CA THR A 359 2.19 -20.07 10.98
C THR A 359 1.41 -20.15 12.27
N LEU A 360 0.24 -19.51 12.32
CA LEU A 360 -0.65 -19.52 13.47
C LEU A 360 -1.70 -20.63 13.40
N ASN A 361 -1.55 -21.59 12.47
CA ASN A 361 -2.50 -22.68 12.25
C ASN A 361 -3.94 -22.18 11.96
N HIS A 362 -4.04 -21.06 11.26
CA HIS A 362 -5.31 -20.62 10.68
C HIS A 362 -5.43 -21.16 9.25
N GLY A 363 -6.66 -21.39 8.78
CA GLY A 363 -6.90 -21.83 7.40
C GLY A 363 -6.22 -20.93 6.37
N GLY A 364 -5.89 -21.49 5.20
CA GLY A 364 -5.11 -20.83 4.16
C GLY A 364 -5.72 -19.54 3.60
N ASN A 365 -4.98 -18.85 2.72
CA ASN A 365 -5.40 -17.60 2.08
C ASN A 365 -6.44 -17.82 0.96
N SER A 366 -7.52 -18.51 1.26
CA SER A 366 -8.61 -18.77 0.32
C SER A 366 -9.86 -17.94 0.62
N GLY A 367 -10.71 -17.84 -0.40
CA GLY A 367 -11.99 -17.13 -0.31
C GLY A 367 -11.83 -15.66 0.08
N ARG A 368 -12.54 -15.23 1.13
CA ARG A 368 -12.70 -13.80 1.48
C ARG A 368 -11.43 -13.11 1.98
N ARG A 369 -10.39 -13.89 2.30
CA ARG A 369 -9.11 -13.38 2.80
C ARG A 369 -8.21 -12.93 1.65
N HIS A 370 -8.37 -13.50 0.46
CA HIS A 370 -7.57 -13.20 -0.73
C HIS A 370 -7.86 -11.81 -1.28
N ALA A 371 -6.87 -11.18 -1.92
CA ALA A 371 -7.03 -9.91 -2.61
C ALA A 371 -7.67 -10.17 -3.99
N PRO A 372 -8.80 -9.52 -4.34
CA PRO A 372 -9.58 -9.88 -5.53
C PRO A 372 -8.81 -9.74 -6.85
N SER A 373 -7.80 -8.86 -6.87
CA SER A 373 -6.96 -8.57 -8.01
C SER A 373 -5.62 -8.05 -7.49
N PHE A 374 -4.55 -8.70 -7.92
CA PHE A 374 -3.18 -8.22 -7.77
C PHE A 374 -2.43 -8.62 -9.04
N ASP A 375 -1.79 -7.65 -9.68
CA ASP A 375 -0.90 -7.88 -10.82
C ASP A 375 0.38 -7.13 -10.52
N ALA A 376 1.45 -7.85 -10.18
CA ALA A 376 2.74 -7.28 -9.79
C ALA A 376 3.43 -6.48 -10.92
N GLU A 377 3.00 -6.67 -12.17
CA GLU A 377 3.65 -6.14 -13.36
C GLU A 377 2.86 -5.02 -14.05
N CYS A 378 1.61 -4.78 -13.66
CA CYS A 378 0.80 -3.71 -14.22
C CYS A 378 1.42 -2.32 -13.97
N ASP A 379 0.95 -1.31 -14.72
CA ASP A 379 1.30 0.08 -14.41
C ASP A 379 0.33 0.62 -13.36
N LEU A 380 0.79 0.78 -12.11
CA LEU A 380 -0.06 1.31 -11.04
C LEU A 380 -0.59 2.71 -11.37
N PHE A 381 0.18 3.55 -12.06
CA PHE A 381 -0.28 4.89 -12.38
C PHE A 381 -1.43 4.85 -13.37
N GLU A 382 -1.42 3.93 -14.33
CA GLU A 382 -2.54 3.74 -15.26
C GLU A 382 -3.78 3.21 -14.54
N VAL A 383 -3.62 2.17 -13.72
CA VAL A 383 -4.72 1.54 -12.95
C VAL A 383 -5.45 2.56 -12.06
N PHE A 384 -4.69 3.45 -11.41
CA PHE A 384 -5.25 4.45 -10.49
C PHE A 384 -5.61 5.80 -11.15
N GLN A 385 -5.20 6.07 -12.40
CA GLN A 385 -5.61 7.28 -13.15
C GLN A 385 -6.91 7.07 -13.95
N THR A 386 -7.05 5.92 -14.61
CA THR A 386 -8.15 5.63 -15.55
C THR A 386 -9.55 5.64 -14.93
N THR A 387 -9.66 5.56 -13.61
CA THR A 387 -10.96 5.44 -12.92
C THR A 387 -11.58 6.73 -12.43
N THR A 388 -10.94 7.88 -12.69
CA THR A 388 -11.61 9.17 -12.56
C THR A 388 -12.66 9.43 -13.65
N GLU A 389 -12.72 8.61 -14.71
CA GLU A 389 -13.54 8.87 -15.90
C GLU A 389 -14.94 8.22 -15.91
N VAL A 390 -15.28 7.28 -15.01
CA VAL A 390 -16.45 6.38 -15.19
C VAL A 390 -17.60 6.60 -14.19
N THR A 391 -17.63 7.69 -13.42
CA THR A 391 -18.76 7.98 -12.52
C THR A 391 -19.31 9.40 -12.71
N SER A 392 -20.02 9.60 -13.82
CA SER A 392 -20.92 10.73 -14.06
C SER A 392 -22.30 10.25 -14.45
#